data_AF-A0A946S4J6-F1
#
_entry.id   AF-A0A946S4J6-F1
#
_cell.length_a   1.000
_cell.length_b   1.000
_cell.length_c   1.000
_cell.angle_alpha   90.00
_cell.angle_beta   90.00
_cell.angle_gamma   90.00
#
_symmetry.space_group_name_H-M   'P 1'
#
loop_
_entity.id
_entity.type
_entity.pdbx_description
1 polymer ?
#
loop_
_entity_poly.entity_id
_entity_poly.type
_entity_poly.pdbx_seq_one_letter_code
_entity_poly.pdbx_strand_id
1 'polypeptide(L)'
;MISKERVEELALEKIVELDYFLVDVKVSSTNEITVLFDNDNGVGIKECLFVSRHIEGNIDRDIEDYQLTVCSPGIEKGFVVKEQYLKNIGRGVKVKTEEGDI
;
A
#
# COMPACT_ATOMS: atom_id res chain seq x y z
N MET A 1 -18.61 6.55 -6.22
CA MET A 1 -17.84 5.31 -5.95
C MET A 1 -16.47 5.49 -6.56
N ILE A 2 -15.46 5.49 -5.71
CA ILE A 2 -14.11 5.86 -6.09
C ILE A 2 -13.49 4.74 -6.95
N SER A 3 -12.91 5.11 -8.09
CA SER A 3 -12.20 4.15 -8.96
C SER A 3 -10.91 3.70 -8.29
N LYS A 4 -10.69 2.38 -8.25
CA LYS A 4 -9.43 1.81 -7.76
C LYS A 4 -8.25 2.30 -8.58
N GLU A 5 -8.40 2.33 -9.89
CA GLU A 5 -7.36 2.73 -10.84
C GLU A 5 -6.92 4.17 -10.57
N ARG A 6 -7.86 5.08 -10.26
CA ARG A 6 -7.55 6.46 -9.93
C ARG A 6 -6.78 6.59 -8.61
N VAL A 7 -7.16 5.83 -7.58
CA VAL A 7 -6.42 5.81 -6.31
C VAL A 7 -5.02 5.25 -6.51
N GLU A 8 -4.90 4.20 -7.31
CA GLU A 8 -3.64 3.52 -7.61
C GLU A 8 -2.66 4.45 -8.34
N GLU A 9 -3.13 5.20 -9.33
CA GLU A 9 -2.35 6.22 -10.04
C GLU A 9 -1.79 7.29 -9.07
N LEU A 10 -2.67 7.92 -8.28
CA LEU A 10 -2.28 8.96 -7.32
C LEU A 10 -1.32 8.43 -6.25
N ALA A 11 -1.58 7.24 -5.72
CA ALA A 11 -0.70 6.60 -4.76
C ALA A 11 0.68 6.37 -5.38
N LEU A 12 0.73 5.78 -6.58
CA LEU A 12 1.97 5.42 -7.26
C LEU A 12 2.83 6.64 -7.57
N GLU A 13 2.24 7.74 -8.02
CA GLU A 13 2.95 9.01 -8.28
C GLU A 13 3.77 9.45 -7.06
N LYS A 14 3.12 9.56 -5.89
CA LYS A 14 3.80 10.02 -4.68
C LYS A 14 4.73 8.96 -4.08
N ILE A 15 4.37 7.67 -4.17
CA ILE A 15 5.18 6.56 -3.65
C ILE A 15 6.52 6.47 -4.39
N VAL A 16 6.49 6.58 -5.72
CA VAL A 16 7.72 6.53 -6.54
C VAL A 16 8.58 7.77 -6.32
N GLU A 17 7.97 8.96 -6.18
CA GLU A 17 8.71 10.19 -5.85
C GLU A 17 9.49 10.08 -4.52
N LEU A 18 9.01 9.27 -3.58
CA LEU A 18 9.63 9.05 -2.27
C LEU A 18 10.65 7.90 -2.26
N ASP A 19 10.92 7.24 -3.39
CA ASP A 19 11.73 6.02 -3.50
C ASP A 19 11.14 4.80 -2.75
N TYR A 20 9.82 4.64 -2.81
CA TYR A 20 9.08 3.48 -2.30
C TYR A 20 8.46 2.70 -3.46
N PHE A 21 7.96 1.48 -3.18
CA PHE A 21 7.17 0.70 -4.11
C PHE A 21 5.75 0.43 -3.56
N LEU A 22 4.79 0.40 -4.47
CA LEU A 22 3.41 0.08 -4.14
C LEU A 22 3.27 -1.44 -3.90
N VAL A 23 2.57 -1.82 -2.85
CA VAL A 23 2.31 -3.22 -2.50
C VAL A 23 0.89 -3.64 -2.88
N ASP A 24 -0.11 -2.83 -2.51
CA ASP A 24 -1.51 -3.15 -2.78
C ASP A 24 -2.40 -1.91 -2.63
N VAL A 25 -3.49 -1.86 -3.39
CA VAL A 25 -4.56 -0.88 -3.25
C VAL A 25 -5.89 -1.62 -3.22
N LYS A 26 -6.66 -1.35 -2.17
CA LYS A 26 -8.01 -1.89 -1.99
C LYS A 26 -9.00 -0.75 -1.87
N VAL A 27 -10.11 -0.87 -2.59
CA VAL A 27 -11.25 0.04 -2.50
C VAL A 27 -12.49 -0.83 -2.30
N SER A 28 -13.21 -0.62 -1.20
CA SER A 28 -14.48 -1.32 -0.93
C SER A 28 -15.65 -0.64 -1.66
N SER A 29 -16.81 -1.31 -1.67
CA SER A 29 -18.07 -0.72 -2.13
C SER A 29 -18.56 0.44 -1.26
N THR A 30 -18.04 0.58 -0.04
CA THR A 30 -18.32 1.68 0.90
C THR A 30 -17.27 2.79 0.83
N ASN A 31 -16.45 2.84 -0.23
CA ASN A 31 -15.34 3.77 -0.38
C ASN A 31 -14.34 3.71 0.80
N GLU A 32 -14.13 2.52 1.38
CA GLU A 32 -13.01 2.29 2.29
C GLU A 32 -11.77 1.96 1.46
N ILE A 33 -10.79 2.86 1.52
CA ILE A 33 -9.57 2.81 0.72
C ILE A 33 -8.41 2.42 1.64
N THR A 34 -7.68 1.38 1.25
CA THR A 34 -6.42 1.01 1.87
C THR A 34 -5.31 1.02 0.83
N VAL A 35 -4.26 1.80 1.07
CA VAL A 35 -3.04 1.85 0.27
C VAL A 35 -1.89 1.30 1.08
N LEU A 36 -1.24 0.27 0.55
CA LEU A 36 -0.08 -0.37 1.14
C LEU A 36 1.13 -0.13 0.28
N PHE A 37 2.20 0.34 0.89
CA PHE A 37 3.45 0.62 0.23
C PHE A 37 4.61 0.30 1.15
N ASP A 38 5.81 0.19 0.60
CA ASP A 38 6.97 -0.24 1.37
C ASP A 38 8.28 0.15 0.67
N ASN A 39 9.39 0.04 1.41
CA ASN A 39 10.73 0.09 0.83
C ASN A 39 11.67 -0.88 1.59
N ASP A 40 12.96 -0.79 1.29
CA ASP A 40 13.98 -1.63 1.93
C ASP A 40 14.17 -1.36 3.43
N ASN A 41 13.87 -0.13 3.87
CA ASN A 41 14.02 0.34 5.25
C ASN A 41 12.69 0.37 6.03
N GLY A 42 11.58 0.02 5.39
CA GLY A 42 10.23 0.15 5.93
C GLY A 42 9.64 1.56 5.78
N VAL A 43 8.39 1.68 6.21
CA VAL A 43 7.61 2.92 6.12
C VAL A 43 7.57 3.66 7.45
N GLY A 44 7.94 4.94 7.45
CA GLY A 44 7.75 5.83 8.56
C GLY A 44 6.40 6.56 8.53
N ILE A 45 6.02 7.13 9.67
CA ILE A 45 4.74 7.87 9.82
C ILE A 45 4.69 9.08 8.87
N LYS A 46 5.84 9.72 8.61
CA LYS A 46 5.92 10.90 7.75
C LYS A 46 5.60 10.57 6.30
N GLU A 47 6.08 9.45 5.80
CA GLU A 47 5.87 9.01 4.43
C GLU A 47 4.40 8.63 4.21
N CYS A 48 3.77 7.94 5.18
CA CYS A 48 2.32 7.71 5.16
C CYS A 48 1.54 9.02 5.05
N LEU A 49 1.94 10.05 5.81
CA LEU A 49 1.29 11.36 5.79
C LEU A 49 1.41 12.05 4.42
N PHE A 50 2.58 11.97 3.78
CA PHE A 50 2.79 12.56 2.45
C PHE A 50 1.93 11.89 1.38
N VAL A 51 1.87 10.56 1.38
CA VAL A 51 1.04 9.80 0.44
C VAL A 51 -0.45 10.08 0.71
N SER A 52 -0.89 10.07 1.98
CA SER A 52 -2.27 10.39 2.35
C SER A 52 -2.69 11.77 1.84
N ARG A 53 -1.90 12.81 2.12
CA ARG A 53 -2.21 14.18 1.70
C ARG A 53 -2.25 14.35 0.19
N HIS A 54 -1.39 13.63 -0.53
CA HIS A 54 -1.39 13.68 -1.99
C HIS A 54 -2.68 13.07 -2.57
N ILE A 55 -3.14 11.94 -2.04
CA ILE A 55 -4.40 11.31 -2.47
C ILE A 55 -5.59 12.21 -2.08
N GLU A 56 -5.64 12.67 -0.83
CA GLU A 56 -6.74 13.53 -0.33
C GLU A 56 -6.81 14.89 -1.04
N GLY A 57 -5.67 15.45 -1.46
CA GLY A 57 -5.66 16.68 -2.26
C GLY A 57 -6.19 16.52 -3.68
N ASN A 58 -6.34 15.28 -4.15
CA ASN A 58 -6.79 14.95 -5.51
C ASN A 58 -8.15 14.24 -5.55
N ILE A 59 -8.74 13.90 -4.39
CA ILE A 59 -10.07 13.32 -4.26
C ILE A 59 -10.92 14.26 -3.41
N ASP A 60 -11.95 14.81 -4.02
CA ASP A 60 -12.81 15.80 -3.36
C ASP A 60 -13.72 15.13 -2.30
N ARG A 61 -13.40 15.38 -1.03
CA ARG A 61 -14.14 14.89 0.15
C ARG A 61 -15.53 15.53 0.29
N ASP A 62 -15.78 16.67 -0.35
CA ASP A 62 -17.10 17.31 -0.32
C ASP A 62 -18.08 16.65 -1.31
N ILE A 63 -17.55 15.87 -2.26
CA ILE A 63 -18.31 15.15 -3.29
C ILE A 63 -18.44 13.66 -2.96
N GLU A 64 -17.36 13.02 -2.51
CA GLU A 64 -17.34 11.59 -2.18
C GLU A 64 -17.02 11.40 -0.69
N ASP A 65 -17.90 10.70 0.03
CA ASP A 65 -17.61 10.23 1.39
C ASP A 65 -16.73 8.97 1.32
N TYR A 66 -15.57 9.00 1.98
CA TYR A 66 -14.60 7.91 1.95
C TYR A 66 -13.70 7.89 3.20
N GLN A 67 -13.19 6.70 3.48
CA GLN A 67 -12.13 6.49 4.47
C GLN A 67 -10.84 6.13 3.75
N LEU A 68 -9.73 6.75 4.15
CA LEU A 68 -8.41 6.46 3.59
C LEU A 68 -7.46 5.99 4.69
N THR A 69 -6.89 4.81 4.50
CA THR A 69 -5.80 4.28 5.31
C THR A 69 -4.57 4.10 4.43
N VAL A 70 -3.45 4.72 4.82
CA VAL A 70 -2.16 4.57 4.15
C VAL A 70 -1.14 4.05 5.16
N CYS A 71 -0.59 2.87 4.92
CA CYS A 71 0.34 2.24 5.84
C CYS A 71 1.28 1.23 5.16
N SER A 72 2.23 0.69 5.92
CA SER A 72 3.01 -0.47 5.49
C SER A 72 2.15 -1.74 5.46
N PRO A 73 2.56 -2.78 4.70
CA PRO A 73 1.84 -4.05 4.65
C PRO A 73 1.81 -4.82 6.00
N GLY A 74 2.66 -4.44 6.96
CA GLY A 74 2.82 -5.15 8.23
C GLY A 74 3.56 -6.49 8.08
N ILE A 75 3.67 -7.22 9.19
CA ILE A 75 4.37 -8.54 9.25
C ILE A 75 3.43 -9.73 9.06
N GLU A 76 2.12 -9.53 9.23
CA GLU A 76 1.12 -10.60 9.17
C GLU A 76 0.67 -10.91 7.73
N LYS A 77 0.85 -9.96 6.80
CA LYS A 77 0.57 -10.18 5.39
C LYS A 77 1.74 -10.88 4.71
N GLY A 78 1.40 -11.88 3.89
CA GLY A 78 2.35 -12.47 2.96
C GLY A 78 2.85 -11.46 1.93
N PHE A 79 3.95 -11.80 1.27
CA PHE A 79 4.48 -11.00 0.18
C PHE A 79 3.53 -11.08 -1.02
N VAL A 80 3.25 -9.92 -1.62
CA VAL A 80 2.32 -9.74 -2.74
C VAL A 80 3.08 -9.34 -4.00
N VAL A 81 4.13 -8.53 -3.86
CA VAL A 81 4.91 -7.97 -4.98
C VAL A 81 6.36 -8.45 -4.95
N LYS A 82 7.02 -8.44 -6.11
CA LYS A 82 8.38 -8.96 -6.32
C LYS A 82 9.41 -8.29 -5.40
N GLU A 83 9.26 -6.99 -5.19
CA GLU A 83 10.11 -6.13 -4.37
C GLU A 83 10.17 -6.62 -2.93
N GLN A 84 9.05 -7.15 -2.39
CA GLN A 84 9.03 -7.73 -1.05
C GLN A 84 9.86 -9.02 -0.96
N TYR A 85 9.92 -9.82 -2.01
CA TYR A 85 10.81 -10.99 -2.03
C TYR A 85 12.28 -10.56 -2.11
N LEU A 86 12.59 -9.56 -2.94
CA LEU A 86 13.94 -9.06 -3.13
C LEU A 86 14.51 -8.44 -1.84
N LYS A 87 13.73 -7.58 -1.14
CA LYS A 87 14.20 -6.93 0.09
C LYS A 87 14.44 -7.91 1.24
N ASN A 88 13.81 -9.09 1.20
CA ASN A 88 13.91 -10.11 2.24
C ASN A 88 14.95 -11.19 1.92
N ILE A 89 15.76 -11.03 0.86
CA ILE A 89 16.90 -11.91 0.60
C ILE A 89 17.84 -11.91 1.82
N GLY A 90 18.21 -13.11 2.29
CA GLY A 90 19.05 -13.30 3.48
C GLY A 90 18.30 -13.20 4.82
N ARG A 91 16.99 -12.94 4.82
CA ARG A 91 16.14 -12.99 6.02
C ARG A 91 15.37 -14.29 6.09
N GLY A 92 15.06 -14.74 7.31
CA GLY A 92 14.20 -15.90 7.53
C GLY A 92 12.75 -15.56 7.17
N VAL A 93 12.12 -16.39 6.33
CA VAL A 93 10.72 -16.24 5.92
C VAL A 93 9.96 -17.53 6.22
N LYS A 94 8.70 -17.41 6.65
CA LYS A 94 7.80 -18.56 6.78
C LYS A 94 7.11 -18.79 5.44
N VAL A 95 7.16 -20.01 4.93
CA VAL A 95 6.54 -20.36 3.65
C VAL A 95 5.39 -21.33 3.91
N LYS A 96 4.22 -21.00 3.38
CA LYS A 96 3.08 -21.90 3.33
C LYS A 96 2.89 -22.34 1.89
N THR A 97 2.94 -23.65 1.66
CA THR A 97 2.69 -24.24 0.35
C THR A 97 1.21 -24.62 0.23
N GLU A 98 0.75 -24.92 -0.99
CA GLU A 98 -0.62 -25.40 -1.21
C GLU A 98 -0.90 -26.76 -0.52
N GLU A 99 0.15 -27.56 -0.30
CA GLU A 99 0.08 -28.86 0.37
C GLU A 99 0.12 -28.74 1.91
N GLY A 100 0.42 -27.56 2.46
CA GLY A 100 0.50 -27.32 3.90
C GLY A 100 1.68 -26.44 4.34
N ASP A 101 1.81 -26.29 5.66
CA ASP A 101 2.86 -25.49 6.30
C ASP A 101 4.18 -26.28 6.40
N ILE A 102 5.31 -25.65 6.07
CA ILE A 102 6.68 -26.12 6.35
C ILE A 102 7.35 -25.14 7.32
#